data_AF-A0A822GMI1-F1
#
_entry.id   AF-A0A822GMI1-F1
#
_cell.length_a   1.000
_cell.length_b   1.000
_cell.length_c   1.000
_cell.angle_alpha   90.00
_cell.angle_beta   90.00
_cell.angle_gamma   90.00
#
_symmetry.space_group_name_H-M   'P 1'
#
loop_
_entity.id
_entity.type
_entity.pdbx_description
1 polymer ?
#
loop_
_entity_poly.entity_id
_entity_poly.type
_entity_poly.pdbx_seq_one_letter_code
_entity_poly.pdbx_strand_id
1 'polypeptide(L)'
;VWAKTPYRGEPVDVWSCGIILTAMLTGELPWDQPSYQNPEYKRWLDRDYYHNPWKKIDNMILNLLRRILIHDPGQRAKVNDIQSHRWISKVYPQDGTESDHQLLKRMA
;
A
#
# COMPACT_ATOMS: atom_id res chain seq x y z
N VAL A 1 1.16 -35.36 -8.29
CA VAL A 1 1.00 -34.69 -6.98
C VAL A 1 1.40 -33.23 -7.14
N TRP A 2 0.46 -32.34 -7.46
CA TRP A 2 0.69 -30.88 -7.43
C TRP A 2 -0.12 -30.31 -6.28
N ALA A 3 0.39 -30.45 -5.06
CA ALA A 3 -0.06 -29.59 -3.98
C ALA A 3 0.48 -28.18 -4.28
N LYS A 4 -0.24 -27.41 -5.10
CA LYS A 4 0.05 -26.00 -5.34
C LYS A 4 -1.07 -25.21 -4.70
N THR A 5 -0.74 -24.55 -3.60
CA THR A 5 -1.58 -23.66 -2.81
C THR A 5 -2.58 -22.90 -3.69
N PRO A 6 -3.89 -22.90 -3.37
CA PRO A 6 -4.89 -22.22 -4.19
C PRO A 6 -4.53 -20.74 -4.31
N TYR A 7 -4.50 -20.24 -5.55
CA TYR A 7 -4.27 -18.83 -5.84
C TYR A 7 -5.28 -17.98 -5.06
N ARG A 8 -4.78 -17.04 -4.27
CA ARG A 8 -5.59 -16.04 -3.56
C ARG A 8 -5.45 -14.72 -4.31
N GLY A 9 -6.43 -14.40 -5.15
CA GLY A 9 -6.43 -13.17 -5.96
C GLY A 9 -6.46 -11.91 -5.11
N GLU A 10 -7.35 -11.87 -4.10
CA GLU A 10 -7.54 -10.70 -3.24
C GLU A 10 -6.23 -10.11 -2.65
N PRO A 11 -5.36 -10.87 -1.96
CA PRO A 11 -4.12 -10.28 -1.44
C PRO A 11 -3.18 -9.83 -2.56
N VAL A 12 -3.16 -10.48 -3.72
CA VAL A 12 -2.34 -10.08 -4.87
C VAL A 12 -2.83 -8.74 -5.44
N ASP A 13 -4.15 -8.56 -5.52
CA ASP A 13 -4.74 -7.29 -5.96
C ASP A 13 -4.45 -6.16 -4.96
N VAL A 14 -4.59 -6.44 -3.65
CA VAL A 14 -4.23 -5.49 -2.58
C VAL A 14 -2.78 -5.02 -2.71
N TRP A 15 -1.85 -5.94 -2.98
CA TRP A 15 -0.45 -5.60 -3.20
C TRP A 15 -0.26 -4.65 -4.37
N SER A 16 -0.84 -5.00 -5.53
CA SER A 16 -0.75 -4.19 -6.73
C SER A 16 -1.31 -2.78 -6.50
N CYS A 17 -2.45 -2.66 -5.80
CA CYS A 17 -3.00 -1.37 -5.40
C CYS A 17 -2.03 -0.55 -4.53
N GLY A 18 -1.28 -1.18 -3.63
CA GLY A 18 -0.24 -0.51 -2.84
C GLY A 18 0.92 0.02 -3.69
N ILE A 19 1.34 -0.71 -4.71
CA ILE A 19 2.37 -0.27 -5.66
C ILE A 19 1.86 0.93 -6.47
N ILE A 20 0.63 0.86 -7.00
CA ILE A 20 0.02 1.97 -7.75
C ILE A 20 -0.15 3.19 -6.87
N LEU A 21 -0.62 3.04 -5.63
CA LEU A 21 -0.73 4.15 -4.67
C LEU A 21 0.63 4.80 -4.40
N THR A 22 1.69 4.00 -4.23
CA THR A 22 3.06 4.52 -4.07
C THR A 22 3.45 5.35 -5.30
N ALA A 23 3.27 4.81 -6.50
CA ALA A 23 3.61 5.50 -7.74
C ALA A 23 2.82 6.81 -7.93
N MET A 24 1.54 6.84 -7.57
CA MET A 24 0.71 8.05 -7.64
C MET A 24 1.19 9.15 -6.68
N LEU A 25 1.69 8.78 -5.50
CA LEU A 25 2.12 9.73 -4.47
C LEU A 25 3.54 10.25 -4.72
N THR A 26 4.43 9.45 -5.29
CA THR A 26 5.86 9.77 -5.38
C THR A 26 6.39 9.92 -6.79
N GLY A 27 5.62 9.51 -7.80
CA GLY A 27 6.01 9.50 -9.21
C GLY A 27 7.03 8.43 -9.58
N GLU A 28 7.32 7.48 -8.69
CA GLU A 28 8.32 6.42 -8.90
C GLU A 28 7.88 5.08 -8.30
N LEU A 29 8.36 3.97 -8.87
CA LEU A 29 8.13 2.64 -8.32
C LEU A 29 9.05 2.39 -7.11
N PRO A 30 8.59 1.61 -6.11
CA PRO A 30 9.41 1.32 -4.95
C PRO A 30 10.57 0.35 -5.21
N TRP A 31 10.45 -0.51 -6.22
CA TRP A 31 11.44 -1.49 -6.65
C TRP A 31 11.03 -2.06 -8.02
N ASP A 32 11.99 -2.61 -8.77
CA ASP A 32 11.71 -3.29 -10.03
C ASP A 32 11.01 -4.65 -9.82
N GLN A 33 11.40 -5.36 -8.75
CA GLN A 33 10.85 -6.65 -8.40
C GLN A 33 10.89 -6.90 -6.88
N PRO A 34 9.85 -7.53 -6.30
CA PRO A 34 9.82 -7.87 -4.88
C PRO A 34 10.65 -9.12 -4.58
N SER A 35 11.97 -9.00 -4.74
CA SER A 35 12.95 -10.07 -4.55
C SER A 35 13.93 -9.74 -3.43
N TYR A 36 14.34 -10.73 -2.64
CA TYR A 36 15.37 -10.56 -1.60
C TYR A 36 16.73 -10.08 -2.14
N GLN A 37 16.96 -10.24 -3.44
CA GLN A 37 18.17 -9.74 -4.12
C GLN A 37 18.07 -8.26 -4.51
N ASN A 38 16.86 -7.70 -4.54
CA ASN A 38 16.64 -6.28 -4.82
C ASN A 38 16.91 -5.45 -3.54
N PRO A 39 17.88 -4.50 -3.58
CA PRO A 39 18.26 -3.72 -2.41
C PRO A 39 17.12 -2.86 -1.84
N GLU A 40 16.29 -2.28 -2.69
CA GLU A 40 15.17 -1.42 -2.29
C GLU A 40 14.10 -2.23 -1.55
N TYR A 41 13.78 -3.42 -2.06
CA TYR A 41 12.86 -4.36 -1.44
C TYR A 41 13.40 -4.86 -0.10
N LYS A 42 14.69 -5.17 -0.04
CA LYS A 42 15.33 -5.58 1.21
C LYS A 42 15.23 -4.48 2.29
N ARG A 43 15.50 -3.22 1.95
CA ARG A 43 15.34 -2.09 2.88
C ARG A 43 13.91 -1.98 3.41
N TRP A 44 12.92 -2.20 2.56
CA TRP A 44 11.52 -2.23 2.98
C TRP A 44 11.23 -3.33 4.00
N LEU A 45 11.76 -4.54 3.78
CA LEU A 45 11.64 -5.65 4.73
C LEU A 45 12.36 -5.35 6.06
N ASP A 46 13.50 -4.66 6.00
CA ASP A 46 14.28 -4.21 7.15
C ASP A 46 13.67 -2.97 7.85
N ARG A 47 12.53 -2.49 7.36
CA ARG A 47 11.80 -1.30 7.85
C ARG A 47 12.59 0.01 7.75
N ASP A 48 13.51 0.07 6.80
CA ASP A 48 14.25 1.29 6.46
C ASP A 48 13.45 2.13 5.46
N TYR A 49 12.73 3.11 6.00
CA TYR A 49 11.85 4.02 5.23
C TYR A 49 12.47 5.40 5.00
N TYR A 50 13.76 5.58 5.26
CA TYR A 50 14.42 6.89 5.14
C TYR A 50 14.85 7.22 3.69
N HIS A 51 14.62 6.29 2.77
CA HIS A 51 14.96 6.42 1.35
C HIS A 51 13.74 6.69 0.48
N ASN A 52 13.98 7.12 -0.76
CA ASN A 52 12.92 7.17 -1.76
C ASN A 52 12.40 5.74 -2.04
N PRO A 53 11.10 5.57 -2.33
CA PRO A 53 10.07 6.61 -2.36
C PRO A 53 9.53 7.02 -0.98
N TRP A 54 9.76 6.20 0.05
CA TRP A 54 9.08 6.27 1.35
C TRP A 54 9.25 7.59 2.10
N LYS A 55 10.41 8.23 2.02
CA LYS A 55 10.68 9.51 2.70
C LYS A 55 9.81 10.67 2.20
N LYS A 56 9.21 10.55 1.01
CA LYS A 56 8.31 11.56 0.42
C LYS A 56 6.86 11.41 0.92
N ILE A 57 6.54 10.31 1.60
CA ILE A 57 5.17 9.92 1.95
C ILE A 57 4.90 10.31 3.41
N ASP A 58 3.73 10.91 3.65
CA ASP A 58 3.28 11.21 5.01
C ASP A 58 3.20 9.93 5.87
N ASN A 59 3.53 10.07 7.16
CA ASN A 59 3.59 8.95 8.09
C ASN A 59 2.27 8.18 8.22
N MET A 60 1.12 8.86 8.06
CA MET A 60 -0.19 8.22 8.11
C MET A 60 -0.42 7.32 6.90
N ILE A 61 -0.01 7.75 5.71
CA ILE A 61 -0.11 6.96 4.48
C ILE A 61 0.92 5.84 4.49
N LEU A 62 2.15 6.12 4.95
CA LEU A 62 3.20 5.12 5.09
C LEU A 62 2.77 4.01 6.06
N ASN A 63 2.04 4.32 7.12
CA ASN A 63 1.45 3.32 8.01
C ASN A 63 0.48 2.37 7.26
N LEU A 64 -0.35 2.90 6.37
CA LEU A 64 -1.23 2.09 5.52
C LEU A 64 -0.42 1.20 4.58
N LEU A 65 0.56 1.77 3.87
CA LEU A 65 1.41 1.05 2.92
C LEU A 65 2.17 -0.11 3.60
N ARG A 66 2.61 0.06 4.86
CA ARG A 66 3.23 -1.01 5.65
C ARG A 66 2.32 -2.21 5.90
N ARG A 67 1.00 -2.01 5.91
CA ARG A 67 -0.01 -3.07 6.08
C ARG A 67 -0.39 -3.73 4.74
N ILE A 68 -0.34 -2.96 3.65
CA ILE A 68 -0.63 -3.41 2.29
C ILE A 68 0.54 -4.19 1.68
N LEU A 69 1.76 -3.68 1.83
CA LEU A 69 2.98 -4.23 1.21
C LEU A 69 3.72 -5.22 2.15
N ILE A 70 2.95 -6.02 2.91
CA ILE A 70 3.50 -7.13 3.68
C ILE A 70 3.86 -8.27 2.73
N HIS A 71 5.09 -8.80 2.87
CA HIS A 71 5.61 -9.89 2.04
C HIS A 71 4.70 -11.13 2.09
N ASP A 72 4.37 -11.59 3.30
CA ASP A 72 3.46 -12.72 3.53
C ASP A 72 2.00 -12.34 3.18
N PRO A 73 1.40 -12.94 2.13
CA PRO A 73 0.00 -12.69 1.76
C PRO A 73 -1.00 -13.06 2.86
N GLY A 74 -0.66 -13.98 3.77
CA GLY A 74 -1.52 -14.39 4.89
C GLY A 74 -1.61 -13.36 6.02
N GLN A 75 -0.63 -12.46 6.11
CA GLN A 75 -0.56 -11.37 7.10
C GLN A 75 -0.92 -10.00 6.50
N ARG A 76 -1.10 -9.94 5.18
CA ARG A 76 -1.46 -8.73 4.46
C ARG A 76 -2.85 -8.24 4.87
N ALA A 77 -3.00 -6.92 5.01
CA ALA A 77 -4.29 -6.32 5.33
C ALA A 77 -5.35 -6.67 4.27
N LYS A 78 -6.56 -6.97 4.73
CA LYS A 78 -7.71 -7.18 3.85
C LYS A 78 -8.34 -5.84 3.48
N VAL A 79 -9.19 -5.85 2.45
CA VAL A 79 -9.89 -4.64 1.99
C VAL A 79 -10.63 -3.93 3.14
N ASN A 80 -11.31 -4.68 4.02
CA ASN A 80 -12.02 -4.12 5.17
C ASN A 80 -11.07 -3.42 6.18
N ASP A 81 -9.87 -3.96 6.37
CA ASP A 81 -8.84 -3.35 7.24
C ASP A 81 -8.27 -2.07 6.63
N ILE A 82 -8.23 -2.00 5.29
CA ILE A 82 -7.78 -0.82 4.54
C ILE A 82 -8.86 0.27 4.61
N GLN A 83 -10.13 -0.07 4.40
CA GLN A 83 -11.24 0.89 4.43
C GLN A 83 -11.43 1.55 5.82
N SER A 84 -11.15 0.79 6.88
CA SER A 84 -11.19 1.30 8.26
C SER A 84 -9.93 2.06 8.67
N HIS A 85 -8.93 2.15 7.79
CA HIS A 85 -7.69 2.85 8.10
C HIS A 85 -7.91 4.36 8.19
N ARG A 86 -7.32 5.01 9.20
CA ARG A 86 -7.48 6.44 9.51
C ARG A 86 -7.29 7.36 8.30
N TRP A 87 -6.34 7.05 7.41
CA TRP A 87 -6.14 7.84 6.19
C TRP A 87 -7.35 7.75 5.26
N ILE A 88 -7.85 6.54 4.99
CA ILE A 88 -9.03 6.34 4.14
C ILE A 88 -10.24 7.01 4.77
N SER A 89 -10.48 6.84 6.07
CA SER A 89 -11.64 7.47 6.74
C SER A 89 -11.56 9.00 6.76
N LYS A 90 -10.36 9.59 6.69
CA LYS A 90 -10.20 11.05 6.57
C LYS A 90 -10.45 11.55 5.15
N VAL A 91 -10.04 10.78 4.15
CA VAL A 91 -10.21 11.13 2.74
C VAL A 91 -11.65 10.90 2.32
N TYR A 92 -12.25 9.79 2.73
CA TYR A 92 -13.61 9.38 2.38
C TYR A 92 -14.45 9.21 3.65
N PRO A 93 -15.02 10.29 4.19
CA PRO A 93 -16.00 10.21 5.27
C PRO A 93 -17.18 9.35 4.80
N GLN A 94 -17.60 8.39 5.62
CA GLN A 94 -18.68 7.44 5.28
C GLN A 94 -20.06 8.10 5.11
N ASP A 95 -20.15 9.41 5.34
CA ASP A 95 -21.41 10.16 5.30
C ASP A 95 -21.80 10.58 3.87
N GLY A 96 -20.97 10.33 2.85
CA GLY A 96 -21.38 10.38 1.43
C GLY A 96 -21.78 11.76 0.89
N THR A 97 -21.52 12.85 1.63
CA THR A 97 -21.96 14.21 1.26
C THR A 97 -20.94 15.04 0.49
N GLU A 98 -19.69 14.58 0.31
CA GLU A 98 -18.64 15.37 -0.36
C GLU A 98 -18.49 15.02 -1.84
N SER A 99 -18.33 16.06 -2.67
CA SER A 99 -18.09 15.94 -4.11
C SER A 99 -16.67 15.42 -4.41
N ASP A 100 -16.48 14.70 -5.53
CA ASP A 100 -15.16 14.16 -5.95
C ASP A 100 -14.04 15.21 -5.96
N HIS A 101 -14.38 16.46 -6.29
CA HIS A 101 -13.43 17.58 -6.30
C HIS A 101 -12.89 17.93 -4.90
N GLN A 102 -13.70 17.77 -3.85
CA GLN A 102 -13.26 17.98 -2.46
C GLN A 102 -12.39 16.84 -1.96
N LEU A 103 -12.68 15.60 -2.37
CA LEU A 103 -11.88 14.43 -2.02
C LEU A 103 -10.45 14.56 -2.56
N LEU A 104 -10.30 14.95 -3.83
CA LEU A 104 -9.00 15.13 -4.46
C LEU A 104 -8.13 16.18 -3.75
N LYS A 105 -8.71 17.28 -3.27
CA LYS A 105 -7.99 18.32 -2.52
C LYS A 105 -7.46 17.86 -1.16
N ARG A 106 -8.00 16.78 -0.59
CA ARG A 106 -7.53 16.22 0.70
C ARG A 106 -6.44 15.16 0.52
N MET A 107 -6.22 14.70 -0.71
CA MET A 107 -5.21 13.70 -1.04
C MET A 107 -3.87 14.32 -1.45
N ALA A 108 -3.86 15.61 -1.82
CA ALA A 108 -2.67 16.43 -2.12
C ALA A 108 -2.19 17.18 -0.88
#